data_AF-A0A0Q9Q0S4-F1
#
_entry.id   AF-A0A0Q9Q0S4-F1
#
_cell.length_a   1.000
_cell.length_b   1.000
_cell.length_c   1.000
_cell.angle_alpha   90.00
_cell.angle_beta   90.00
_cell.angle_gamma   90.00
#
_symmetry.space_group_name_H-M   'P 1'
#
loop_
_entity.id
_entity.type
_entity.pdbx_description
1 polymer ?
#
loop_
_entity_poly.entity_id
_entity_poly.type
_entity_poly.pdbx_seq_one_letter_code
_entity_poly.pdbx_strand_id
1 'polypeptide(L)'
;MSNLTILVDVNYVQIDFSFCVDVSFVKYKVKGTQQIRKHAVLMLKNRKSNTSIVHPLTAFIQWRWKYKEYNTQRLQGTHLAQFLNYLLIDNRKKFKLSSLSNLTIIHGTDFLNFLLSKGSSNLSVKNVERTLKHFYSFLIQKGILQNSEDTNPDVTPFNPMYSKEFAYDPERGKVAIEHTLPPDSF
;
A
#
# COMPACT_ATOMS: atom_id res chain seq x y z
N MET A 1 -3.14 -38.85 37.94
CA MET A 1 -3.32 -38.50 36.52
C MET A 1 -4.42 -37.47 36.45
N SER A 2 -4.07 -36.19 36.42
CA SER A 2 -4.99 -35.06 36.43
C SER A 2 -4.99 -34.40 35.06
N ASN A 3 -6.10 -34.53 34.34
CA ASN A 3 -6.31 -33.90 33.04
C ASN A 3 -6.44 -32.38 33.21
N LEU A 4 -5.51 -31.65 32.60
CA LEU A 4 -5.51 -30.19 32.52
C LEU A 4 -6.43 -29.77 31.35
N THR A 5 -7.70 -29.51 31.66
CA THR A 5 -8.63 -28.86 30.73
C THR A 5 -8.24 -27.39 30.60
N ILE A 6 -7.54 -27.03 29.52
CA ILE A 6 -7.30 -25.63 29.18
C ILE A 6 -8.61 -25.06 28.62
N LEU A 7 -9.32 -24.32 29.45
CA LEU A 7 -10.39 -23.41 29.02
C LEU A 7 -9.74 -22.33 28.15
N VAL A 8 -9.89 -22.46 26.82
CA VAL A 8 -9.50 -21.41 25.88
C VAL A 8 -10.55 -20.33 25.97
N ASP A 9 -10.23 -19.33 26.77
CA ASP A 9 -10.99 -18.11 26.92
C ASP A 9 -11.11 -17.41 25.55
N VAL A 10 -12.33 -17.26 25.06
CA VAL A 10 -12.66 -16.67 23.75
C VAL A 10 -12.59 -15.15 23.86
N ASN A 11 -11.42 -14.63 24.22
CA ASN A 11 -11.17 -13.20 24.35
C ASN A 11 -10.31 -12.71 23.17
N TYR A 12 -10.93 -11.85 22.34
CA TYR A 12 -10.37 -11.05 21.26
C TYR A 12 -8.84 -11.10 21.11
N VAL A 13 -8.33 -11.94 20.19
CA VAL A 13 -6.96 -11.77 19.68
C VAL A 13 -6.95 -10.52 18.81
N GLN A 14 -6.71 -9.37 19.44
CA GLN A 14 -6.34 -8.15 18.75
C GLN A 14 -5.09 -8.47 17.94
N ILE A 15 -5.18 -8.39 16.62
CA ILE A 15 -4.05 -8.70 15.75
C ILE A 15 -3.01 -7.59 15.99
N ASP A 16 -1.94 -7.93 16.69
CA ASP A 16 -0.90 -6.99 17.10
C ASP A 16 0.07 -6.64 15.97
N PHE A 17 -0.26 -6.95 14.73
CA PHE A 17 0.61 -6.72 13.59
C PHE A 17 0.02 -5.69 12.63
N SER A 18 0.89 -4.90 12.03
CA SER A 18 0.52 -4.02 10.92
C SER A 18 1.63 -3.89 9.91
N PHE A 19 1.26 -3.82 8.65
CA PHE A 19 2.15 -3.48 7.56
C PHE A 19 2.46 -1.98 7.60
N CYS A 20 3.73 -1.64 7.43
CA CYS A 20 4.20 -0.25 7.30
C CYS A 20 5.36 -0.16 6.32
N VAL A 21 5.76 1.06 5.97
CA VAL A 21 6.93 1.29 5.12
C VAL A 21 8.00 1.97 5.94
N ASP A 22 9.24 1.51 5.78
CA ASP A 22 10.41 2.13 6.37
C ASP A 22 11.51 2.37 5.33
N VAL A 23 12.59 3.01 5.74
CA VAL A 23 13.77 3.28 4.93
C VAL A 23 14.85 2.23 5.15
N SER A 24 15.46 1.78 4.06
CA SER A 24 16.75 1.08 4.09
C SER A 24 17.81 1.88 3.33
N PHE A 25 19.06 1.77 3.78
CA PHE A 25 20.20 2.45 3.18
C PHE A 25 21.07 1.43 2.46
N VAL A 26 21.19 1.59 1.14
CA VAL A 26 22.03 0.73 0.31
C VAL A 26 23.30 1.49 -0.05
N LYS A 27 24.44 0.92 0.32
CA LYS A 27 25.77 1.42 -0.06
C LYS A 27 26.17 0.81 -1.39
N TYR A 28 26.61 1.63 -2.33
CA TYR A 28 27.18 1.18 -3.61
C TYR A 28 28.37 2.03 -4.00
N LYS A 29 29.27 1.48 -4.82
CA LYS A 29 30.46 2.19 -5.33
C LYS A 29 30.22 2.58 -6.78
N VAL A 30 30.48 3.84 -7.12
CA VAL A 30 30.48 4.36 -8.49
C VAL A 30 31.82 5.04 -8.74
N LYS A 31 32.60 4.52 -9.70
CA LYS A 31 33.91 5.08 -10.08
C LYS A 31 34.85 5.34 -8.88
N GLY A 32 34.87 4.41 -7.91
CA GLY A 32 35.69 4.52 -6.70
C GLY A 32 35.04 5.28 -5.53
N THR A 33 34.02 6.10 -5.78
CA THR A 33 33.32 6.86 -4.73
C THR A 33 32.18 6.04 -4.12
N GLN A 34 32.10 6.02 -2.78
CA GLN A 34 30.96 5.43 -2.07
C GLN A 34 29.75 6.35 -2.15
N GLN A 35 28.61 5.80 -2.52
CA GLN A 35 27.32 6.48 -2.48
C GLN A 35 26.33 5.69 -1.62
N ILE A 36 25.42 6.41 -0.98
CA ILE A 36 24.35 5.86 -0.16
C ILE A 36 23.03 6.24 -0.81
N ARG A 37 22.19 5.24 -1.10
CA ARG A 37 20.84 5.46 -1.61
C ARG A 37 19.80 4.94 -0.63
N LYS A 38 18.74 5.73 -0.46
CA LYS A 38 17.55 5.37 0.31
C LYS A 38 16.64 4.50 -0.55
N HIS A 39 16.17 3.40 0.02
CA HIS A 39 15.17 2.51 -0.56
C HIS A 39 13.99 2.37 0.40
N ALA A 40 12.77 2.26 -0.15
CA ALA A 40 11.62 1.95 0.66
C ALA A 40 11.49 0.44 0.85
N VAL A 41 11.25 0.00 2.07
CA VAL A 41 11.03 -1.41 2.41
C VAL A 41 9.67 -1.57 3.07
N LEU A 42 8.95 -2.62 2.69
CA LEU A 42 7.70 -2.97 3.35
C LEU A 42 8.05 -3.82 4.58
N MET A 43 7.53 -3.42 5.74
CA MET A 43 7.81 -4.04 7.03
C MET A 43 6.52 -4.61 7.63
N LEU A 44 6.65 -5.67 8.40
CA LEU A 44 5.62 -6.15 9.32
C LEU A 44 6.03 -5.74 10.74
N LYS A 45 5.25 -4.85 11.34
CA LYS A 45 5.49 -4.31 12.68
C LYS A 45 4.61 -5.00 13.70
N ASN A 46 5.23 -5.55 14.75
CA ASN A 46 4.54 -5.97 15.96
C ASN A 46 4.33 -4.74 16.86
N ARG A 47 3.06 -4.44 17.17
CA ARG A 47 2.63 -3.28 17.95
C ARG A 47 2.90 -3.45 19.45
N LYS A 48 2.94 -4.69 19.96
CA LYS A 48 3.24 -4.98 21.37
C LYS A 48 4.73 -4.82 21.68
N SER A 49 5.59 -5.46 20.88
CA SER A 49 7.04 -5.42 21.08
C SER A 49 7.72 -4.23 20.40
N ASN A 50 6.99 -3.47 19.57
CA ASN A 50 7.50 -2.40 18.70
C ASN A 50 8.64 -2.87 17.77
N THR A 51 8.73 -4.18 17.50
CA THR A 51 9.72 -4.76 16.59
C THR A 51 9.17 -4.83 15.17
N SER A 52 10.05 -4.63 14.18
CA SER A 52 9.68 -4.65 12.76
C SER A 52 10.60 -5.61 12.00
N ILE A 53 10.01 -6.41 11.12
CA ILE A 53 10.75 -7.29 10.21
C ILE A 53 10.48 -6.89 8.76
N VAL A 54 11.47 -7.03 7.89
CA VAL A 54 11.30 -6.77 6.45
C VAL A 54 10.40 -7.85 5.86
N HIS A 55 9.31 -7.45 5.21
CA HIS A 55 8.39 -8.35 4.56
C HIS A 55 8.88 -8.71 3.14
N PRO A 56 8.77 -9.98 2.70
CA PRO A 56 9.18 -10.41 1.35
C PRO A 56 8.52 -9.63 0.20
N LEU A 57 7.30 -9.11 0.42
CA LEU A 57 6.63 -8.24 -0.56
C LEU A 57 7.34 -6.90 -0.80
N THR A 58 8.41 -6.58 -0.09
CA THR A 58 9.36 -5.53 -0.50
C THR A 58 9.83 -5.73 -1.94
N ALA A 59 9.91 -6.98 -2.40
CA ALA A 59 10.23 -7.32 -3.80
C ALA A 59 9.30 -6.65 -4.82
N PHE A 60 8.03 -6.39 -4.48
CA PHE A 60 7.11 -5.67 -5.35
C PHE A 60 7.57 -4.23 -5.61
N ILE A 61 7.98 -3.51 -4.56
CA ILE A 61 8.46 -2.12 -4.66
C ILE A 61 9.71 -2.09 -5.55
N GLN A 62 10.63 -3.04 -5.32
CA GLN A 62 11.88 -3.14 -6.08
C GLN A 62 11.63 -3.56 -7.54
N TRP A 63 10.68 -4.45 -7.79
CA TRP A 63 10.36 -4.93 -9.13
C TRP A 63 10.07 -3.80 -10.11
N ARG A 64 9.34 -2.76 -9.68
CA ARG A 64 8.91 -1.66 -10.56
C ARG A 64 9.62 -0.32 -10.30
N TRP A 65 10.01 -0.02 -9.06
CA TRP A 65 10.51 1.28 -8.63
C TRP A 65 11.93 1.26 -8.04
N LYS A 66 12.71 0.18 -8.20
CA LYS A 66 14.10 0.08 -7.69
C LYS A 66 14.97 1.30 -7.98
N TYR A 67 14.84 1.87 -9.18
CA TYR A 67 15.66 3.01 -9.63
C TYR A 67 14.97 4.38 -9.49
N LYS A 68 13.80 4.45 -8.86
CA LYS A 68 13.09 5.72 -8.60
C LYS A 68 13.52 6.34 -7.27
N GLU A 69 13.15 7.60 -7.08
CA GLU A 69 13.41 8.31 -5.82
C GLU A 69 12.69 7.66 -4.64
N TYR A 70 13.27 7.80 -3.45
CA TYR A 70 12.74 7.21 -2.22
C TYR A 70 11.28 7.60 -1.99
N ASN A 71 10.90 8.85 -2.20
CA ASN A 71 9.53 9.32 -1.98
C ASN A 71 8.53 8.61 -2.90
N THR A 72 8.92 8.34 -4.16
CA THR A 72 8.10 7.56 -5.09
C THR A 72 7.97 6.12 -4.61
N GLN A 73 9.07 5.47 -4.22
CA GLN A 73 9.03 4.10 -3.69
C GLN A 73 8.16 4.02 -2.42
N ARG A 74 8.34 4.97 -1.50
CA ARG A 74 7.61 5.07 -0.24
C ARG A 74 6.11 5.21 -0.47
N LEU A 75 5.69 6.08 -1.39
CA LEU A 75 4.28 6.26 -1.73
C LEU A 75 3.63 4.94 -2.17
N GLN A 76 4.28 4.20 -3.06
CA GLN A 76 3.78 2.92 -3.57
C GLN A 76 3.74 1.85 -2.46
N GLY A 77 4.77 1.80 -1.63
CA GLY A 77 4.79 0.93 -0.46
C GLY A 77 3.66 1.26 0.52
N THR A 78 3.35 2.55 0.73
CA THR A 78 2.31 2.99 1.65
C THR A 78 0.93 2.57 1.15
N HIS A 79 0.64 2.74 -0.14
CA HIS A 79 -0.59 2.26 -0.75
C HIS A 79 -0.75 0.74 -0.56
N LEU A 80 0.33 -0.02 -0.78
CA LEU A 80 0.31 -1.47 -0.56
C LEU A 80 0.11 -1.83 0.92
N ALA A 81 0.81 -1.15 1.84
CA ALA A 81 0.66 -1.38 3.28
C ALA A 81 -0.79 -1.12 3.75
N GLN A 82 -1.41 -0.05 3.27
CA GLN A 82 -2.82 0.25 3.55
C GLN A 82 -3.75 -0.87 3.06
N PHE A 83 -3.54 -1.34 1.84
CA PHE A 83 -4.32 -2.44 1.27
C PHE A 83 -4.18 -3.75 2.08
N LEU A 84 -2.95 -4.12 2.43
CA LEU A 84 -2.69 -5.34 3.21
C LEU A 84 -3.26 -5.24 4.63
N ASN A 85 -3.14 -4.07 5.28
CA ASN A 85 -3.78 -3.84 6.58
C ASN A 85 -5.30 -3.97 6.48
N TYR A 86 -5.92 -3.34 5.46
CA TYR A 86 -7.35 -3.43 5.24
C TYR A 86 -7.84 -4.87 5.11
N LEU A 87 -7.16 -5.69 4.29
CA LEU A 87 -7.58 -7.06 4.01
C LEU A 87 -7.25 -8.04 5.14
N LEU A 88 -6.00 -8.04 5.59
CA LEU A 88 -5.46 -9.12 6.43
C LEU A 88 -5.58 -8.82 7.93
N ILE A 89 -5.79 -7.56 8.29
CA ILE A 89 -5.86 -7.12 9.69
C ILE A 89 -7.29 -6.63 9.98
N ASP A 90 -7.71 -5.54 9.34
CA ASP A 90 -8.97 -4.86 9.67
C ASP A 90 -10.20 -5.69 9.30
N ASN A 91 -10.17 -6.36 8.13
CA ASN A 91 -11.28 -7.15 7.59
C ASN A 91 -10.97 -8.65 7.52
N ARG A 92 -10.02 -9.14 8.33
CA ARG A 92 -9.62 -10.56 8.34
C ARG A 92 -10.81 -11.52 8.45
N LYS A 93 -11.78 -11.21 9.33
CA LYS A 93 -12.97 -12.03 9.55
C LYS A 93 -13.93 -12.04 8.35
N LYS A 94 -13.98 -10.95 7.58
CA LYS A 94 -14.80 -10.79 6.37
C LYS A 94 -14.21 -11.61 5.22
N PHE A 95 -12.92 -11.43 4.95
CA PHE A 95 -12.28 -12.02 3.76
C PHE A 95 -11.71 -13.41 3.96
N LYS A 96 -11.30 -13.76 5.20
CA LYS A 96 -10.77 -15.08 5.57
C LYS A 96 -9.69 -15.61 4.61
N LEU A 97 -8.82 -14.71 4.14
CA LEU A 97 -7.72 -15.05 3.24
C LEU A 97 -6.69 -15.92 3.96
N SER A 98 -6.47 -17.13 3.46
CA SER A 98 -5.39 -18.02 3.90
C SER A 98 -4.07 -17.78 3.15
N SER A 99 -4.14 -17.21 1.94
CA SER A 99 -2.99 -16.96 1.08
C SER A 99 -3.23 -15.77 0.15
N LEU A 100 -2.14 -15.14 -0.32
CA LEU A 100 -2.20 -14.12 -1.38
C LEU A 100 -2.73 -14.67 -2.70
N SER A 101 -2.60 -15.99 -2.93
CA SER A 101 -3.17 -16.66 -4.10
C SER A 101 -4.71 -16.66 -4.11
N ASN A 102 -5.34 -16.38 -2.97
CA ASN A 102 -6.80 -16.23 -2.86
C ASN A 102 -7.27 -14.78 -3.11
N LEU A 103 -6.36 -13.85 -3.44
CA LEU A 103 -6.76 -12.50 -3.82
C LEU A 103 -7.57 -12.53 -5.12
N THR A 104 -8.53 -11.62 -5.21
CA THR A 104 -9.45 -11.48 -6.33
C THR A 104 -9.71 -10.00 -6.55
N ILE A 105 -10.16 -9.63 -7.74
CA ILE A 105 -10.47 -8.24 -8.10
C ILE A 105 -11.49 -7.60 -7.15
N ILE A 106 -12.39 -8.39 -6.57
CA ILE A 106 -13.39 -7.94 -5.58
C ILE A 106 -12.70 -7.34 -4.36
N HIS A 107 -11.61 -7.95 -3.87
CA HIS A 107 -10.86 -7.45 -2.73
C HIS A 107 -10.26 -6.05 -2.98
N GLY A 108 -9.70 -5.84 -4.19
CA GLY A 108 -9.19 -4.53 -4.59
C GLY A 108 -10.30 -3.50 -4.72
N THR A 109 -11.42 -3.87 -5.34
CA THR A 109 -12.58 -2.98 -5.52
C THR A 109 -13.18 -2.56 -4.17
N ASP A 110 -13.37 -3.51 -3.25
CA ASP A 110 -13.92 -3.25 -1.92
C ASP A 110 -13.02 -2.31 -1.10
N PHE A 111 -11.69 -2.48 -1.19
CA PHE A 111 -10.74 -1.56 -0.57
C PHE A 111 -10.77 -0.15 -1.15
N LEU A 112 -10.85 0.00 -2.48
CA LEU A 112 -10.94 1.32 -3.10
C LEU A 112 -12.24 2.03 -2.71
N ASN A 113 -13.36 1.31 -2.62
CA ASN A 113 -14.63 1.82 -2.11
C ASN A 113 -14.55 2.21 -0.63
N PHE A 114 -13.84 1.42 0.18
CA PHE A 114 -13.57 1.80 1.57
C PHE A 114 -12.80 3.13 1.66
N LEU A 115 -11.77 3.35 0.84
CA LEU A 115 -11.03 4.62 0.83
C LEU A 115 -11.93 5.81 0.44
N LEU A 116 -12.81 5.63 -0.55
CA LEU A 116 -13.81 6.63 -0.94
C LEU A 116 -14.77 6.93 0.22
N SER A 117 -15.30 5.90 0.89
CA SER A 117 -16.19 6.08 2.05
C SER A 117 -15.52 6.78 3.25
N LYS A 118 -14.18 6.73 3.32
CA LYS A 118 -13.37 7.43 4.32
C LYS A 118 -13.07 8.89 3.96
N GLY A 119 -13.57 9.38 2.83
CA GLY A 119 -13.38 10.75 2.36
C GLY A 119 -12.12 10.97 1.52
N SER A 120 -11.48 9.90 1.02
CA SER A 120 -10.36 10.06 0.08
C SER A 120 -10.87 10.60 -1.26
N SER A 121 -10.19 11.59 -1.82
CA SER A 121 -10.55 12.13 -3.14
C SER A 121 -10.42 11.08 -4.25
N ASN A 122 -11.22 11.21 -5.32
CA ASN A 122 -11.13 10.37 -6.51
C ASN A 122 -9.70 10.27 -7.07
N LEU A 123 -8.97 11.39 -7.10
CA LEU A 123 -7.59 11.44 -7.58
C LEU A 123 -6.65 10.58 -6.71
N SER A 124 -6.78 10.69 -5.39
CA SER A 124 -6.00 9.88 -4.45
C SER A 124 -6.30 8.39 -4.61
N VAL A 125 -7.58 8.03 -4.70
CA VAL A 125 -8.02 6.63 -4.88
C VAL A 125 -7.53 6.08 -6.22
N LYS A 126 -7.57 6.87 -7.30
CA LYS A 126 -7.03 6.49 -8.61
C LYS A 126 -5.52 6.26 -8.59
N ASN A 127 -4.78 6.98 -7.73
CA ASN A 127 -3.35 6.72 -7.53
C ASN A 127 -3.10 5.41 -6.78
N VAL A 128 -3.92 5.09 -5.78
CA VAL A 128 -3.90 3.80 -5.08
C VAL A 128 -4.26 2.65 -6.02
N GLU A 129 -5.30 2.84 -6.84
CA GLU A 129 -5.75 1.88 -7.85
C GLU A 129 -4.61 1.50 -8.83
N ARG A 130 -3.83 2.49 -9.31
CA ARG A 130 -2.66 2.22 -10.15
C ARG A 130 -1.60 1.36 -9.45
N THR A 131 -1.35 1.61 -8.16
CA THR A 131 -0.46 0.76 -7.35
C THR A 131 -1.00 -0.67 -7.27
N LEU A 132 -2.29 -0.84 -7.01
CA LEU A 132 -2.91 -2.17 -6.94
C LEU A 132 -2.85 -2.91 -8.26
N LYS A 133 -3.06 -2.22 -9.39
CA LYS A 133 -2.91 -2.83 -10.71
C LYS A 133 -1.52 -3.43 -10.89
N HIS A 134 -0.47 -2.66 -10.57
CA HIS A 134 0.89 -3.16 -10.61
C HIS A 134 1.14 -4.31 -9.64
N PHE A 135 0.52 -4.28 -8.45
CA PHE A 135 0.65 -5.35 -7.47
C PHE A 135 0.04 -6.67 -7.96
N TYR A 136 -1.15 -6.63 -8.55
CA TYR A 136 -1.79 -7.82 -9.13
C TYR A 136 -0.96 -8.36 -10.30
N SER A 137 -0.47 -7.49 -11.21
CA SER A 137 0.44 -7.90 -12.29
C SER A 137 1.72 -8.56 -11.74
N PHE A 138 2.29 -8.02 -10.65
CA PHE A 138 3.45 -8.61 -9.99
C PHE A 138 3.15 -10.02 -9.46
N LEU A 139 2.00 -10.21 -8.80
CA LEU A 139 1.60 -11.52 -8.29
C LEU A 139 1.35 -12.55 -9.40
N ILE A 140 0.73 -12.13 -10.51
CA ILE A 140 0.55 -12.97 -11.71
C ILE A 140 1.90 -13.36 -12.29
N GLN A 141 2.82 -12.41 -12.47
CA GLN A 141 4.15 -12.68 -13.01
C GLN A 141 4.97 -13.63 -12.10
N LYS A 142 4.71 -13.61 -10.79
CA LYS A 142 5.32 -14.52 -9.82
C LYS A 142 4.61 -15.88 -9.72
N GLY A 143 3.56 -16.12 -10.51
CA GLY A 143 2.77 -17.36 -10.48
C GLY A 143 1.96 -17.54 -9.20
N ILE A 144 1.75 -16.47 -8.42
CA ILE A 144 0.97 -16.49 -7.17
C ILE A 144 -0.52 -16.38 -7.46
N LEU A 145 -0.89 -15.52 -8.41
CA LEU A 145 -2.25 -15.40 -8.92
C LEU A 145 -2.34 -16.09 -10.29
N GLN A 146 -3.45 -16.80 -10.52
CA GLN A 146 -3.77 -17.29 -11.84
C GLN A 146 -4.22 -16.12 -12.72
N ASN A 147 -3.83 -16.16 -14.00
CA ASN A 147 -4.22 -15.17 -14.96
C ASN A 147 -5.71 -15.35 -15.26
N SER A 148 -6.58 -14.42 -14.84
CA SER A 148 -7.91 -14.34 -15.43
C SER A 148 -7.73 -13.76 -16.82
N GLU A 149 -8.01 -14.53 -17.87
CA GLU A 149 -7.62 -14.28 -19.26
C GLU A 149 -8.11 -12.95 -19.88
N ASP A 150 -8.94 -12.15 -19.19
CA ASP A 150 -9.54 -10.91 -19.70
C ASP A 150 -9.08 -9.64 -18.97
N THR A 151 -7.78 -9.32 -19.01
CA THR A 151 -7.35 -7.97 -18.63
C THR A 151 -6.56 -7.30 -19.74
N ASN A 152 -7.27 -6.50 -20.55
CA ASN A 152 -6.64 -5.47 -21.37
C ASN A 152 -5.75 -4.62 -20.43
N PRO A 153 -4.43 -4.49 -20.70
CA PRO A 153 -3.51 -3.75 -19.87
C PRO A 153 -3.86 -2.25 -19.75
N ASP A 154 -4.78 -1.73 -20.56
CA ASP A 154 -5.27 -0.35 -20.48
C ASP A 154 -6.52 -0.19 -19.61
N VAL A 155 -7.29 -1.26 -19.37
CA VAL A 155 -8.48 -1.23 -18.51
C VAL A 155 -8.10 -1.63 -17.08
N THR A 156 -8.64 -0.95 -16.09
CA THR A 156 -8.51 -1.35 -14.69
C THR A 156 -9.53 -2.46 -14.42
N PRO A 157 -9.14 -3.61 -13.86
CA PRO A 157 -10.11 -4.65 -13.51
C PRO A 157 -10.99 -4.23 -12.34
N PHE A 158 -10.57 -3.23 -11.54
CA PHE A 158 -11.31 -2.78 -10.37
C PHE A 158 -12.50 -1.90 -10.79
N ASN A 159 -13.60 -1.99 -10.03
CA ASN A 159 -14.80 -1.20 -10.29
C ASN A 159 -15.20 -0.29 -9.09
N PRO A 160 -14.35 0.67 -8.70
CA PRO A 160 -14.65 1.58 -7.59
C PRO A 160 -15.78 2.57 -7.94
N MET A 161 -16.61 2.89 -6.95
CA MET A 161 -17.74 3.82 -7.06
C MET A 161 -17.28 5.28 -6.97
N TYR A 162 -16.53 5.74 -7.98
CA TYR A 162 -16.14 7.14 -8.06
C TYR A 162 -17.36 8.07 -8.09
N SER A 163 -17.45 8.99 -7.14
CA SER A 163 -18.49 10.02 -7.11
C SER A 163 -18.21 11.09 -8.16
N LYS A 164 -19.23 11.52 -8.91
CA LYS A 164 -19.12 12.64 -9.87
C LYS A 164 -18.80 13.98 -9.19
N GLU A 165 -19.16 14.12 -7.91
CA GLU A 165 -19.03 15.34 -7.11
C GLU A 165 -17.59 15.79 -6.85
N PHE A 166 -16.62 14.88 -6.90
CA PHE A 166 -15.19 15.19 -6.71
C PHE A 166 -14.37 15.07 -8.02
N ALA A 167 -15.02 14.88 -9.17
CA ALA A 167 -14.36 14.72 -10.45
C ALA A 167 -13.84 16.04 -11.06
N TYR A 168 -14.27 17.18 -10.53
CA TYR A 168 -13.87 18.50 -11.01
C TYR A 168 -13.87 19.50 -9.85
N ASP A 169 -12.69 19.85 -9.36
CA ASP A 169 -12.50 21.06 -8.55
C ASP A 169 -11.87 22.12 -9.47
N PRO A 170 -12.65 23.08 -9.99
CA PRO A 170 -12.15 24.13 -10.87
C PRO A 170 -11.10 25.03 -10.20
N GLU A 171 -11.00 25.02 -8.86
CA GLU A 171 -10.04 25.83 -8.11
C GLU A 171 -8.63 25.21 -8.12
N ARG A 172 -8.48 23.91 -8.34
CA ARG A 172 -7.15 23.25 -8.37
C ARG A 172 -6.24 23.66 -9.54
N GLY A 173 -6.80 24.37 -10.52
CA GLY A 173 -6.05 25.00 -11.63
C GLY A 173 -5.70 26.47 -11.40
N LYS A 174 -6.17 27.09 -10.32
CA LYS A 174 -5.76 28.44 -9.94
C LYS A 174 -4.42 28.35 -9.22
N VAL A 175 -3.38 28.53 -10.05
CA VAL A 175 -2.00 28.87 -9.75
C VAL A 175 -1.81 29.40 -8.32
N ALA A 176 -0.81 28.84 -7.63
CA ALA A 176 -0.18 29.42 -6.46
C ALA A 176 -0.06 30.94 -6.65
N ILE A 177 -0.93 31.70 -5.97
CA ILE A 177 -0.77 33.14 -5.86
C ILE A 177 0.57 33.32 -5.14
N GLU A 178 1.53 33.91 -5.84
CA GLU A 178 2.83 34.28 -5.29
C GLU A 178 2.62 34.85 -3.89
N HIS A 179 3.28 34.27 -2.89
CA HIS A 179 3.40 34.94 -1.61
C HIS A 179 4.28 36.17 -1.84
N THR A 180 3.67 37.33 -2.04
CA THR A 180 4.41 38.60 -1.99
C THR A 180 5.00 38.71 -0.59
N LEU A 181 6.33 38.69 -0.49
CA LEU A 181 7.02 39.04 0.74
C LEU A 181 6.60 40.47 1.14
N PRO A 182 6.40 40.76 2.43
CA PRO A 182 6.09 42.12 2.87
C PRO A 182 7.22 43.06 2.43
N PRO A 183 6.92 44.31 2.03
CA PRO A 183 7.94 45.26 1.65
C PRO A 183 8.85 45.54 2.86
N ASP A 184 10.16 45.51 2.60
CA ASP A 184 11.17 45.88 3.60
C ASP A 184 10.87 47.30 4.12
N SER A 185 10.69 47.40 5.43
CA SER A 185 10.50 48.68 6.11
C SER A 185 11.86 49.35 6.24
N PHE A 186 12.10 50.40 5.45
CA PHE A 186 13.12 51.41 5.70
C PHE A 186 12.52 52.55 6.53
#